data_AF-A0A947GW82-F1
#
_entry.id   AF-A0A947GW82-F1
#
_cell.length_a   1.000
_cell.length_b   1.000
_cell.length_c   1.000
_cell.angle_alpha   90.00
_cell.angle_beta   90.00
_cell.angle_gamma   90.00
#
_symmetry.space_group_name_H-M   'P 1'
#
loop_
_entity.id
_entity.type
_entity.pdbx_description
1 polymer ?
#
loop_
_entity_poly.entity_id
_entity_poly.type
_entity_poly.pdbx_seq_one_letter_code
_entity_poly.pdbx_strand_id
1 'polypeptide(L)'
;MIDSLQRELVRRGHQVELAGMGSEEVVKSYRWATYAPWLKSSRLIVRAMTELLVSTWLALRLLAALATGRLKRPELVVLFTPSLFLCLTAHALKVATSCRVYMVQRDIVPDWLVASGRAKPGLAVTLLYALKNFSLRHADRIGIECEENL
;
A
#
# COMPACT_ATOMS: atom_id res chain seq x y z
N MET A 1 -0.17 1.23 15.18
CA MET A 1 -0.46 -0.16 14.71
C MET A 1 0.66 -0.73 13.87
N ILE A 2 1.15 -0.06 12.82
CA ILE A 2 2.28 -0.56 12.02
C ILE A 2 3.52 -0.79 12.91
N ASP A 3 3.85 0.18 13.76
CA ASP A 3 5.00 0.08 14.69
C ASP A 3 4.83 -1.01 15.75
N SER A 4 3.59 -1.31 16.18
CA SER A 4 3.34 -2.39 17.13
C SER A 4 3.48 -3.76 16.47
N LEU A 5 2.97 -3.91 15.23
CA LEU A 5 3.16 -5.14 14.47
C LEU A 5 4.63 -5.38 14.12
N GLN A 6 5.34 -4.33 13.69
CA GLN A 6 6.78 -4.42 13.41
C GLN A 6 7.53 -4.90 14.66
N ARG A 7 7.30 -4.28 15.82
CA ARG A 7 7.93 -4.68 17.08
C ARG A 7 7.62 -6.13 17.44
N GLU A 8 6.39 -6.57 17.25
CA GLU A 8 6.00 -7.96 17.53
C GLU A 8 6.70 -8.96 16.59
N LEU A 9 6.77 -8.66 15.29
CA LEU A 9 7.46 -9.50 14.32
C LEU A 9 8.96 -9.58 14.60
N VAL A 10 9.59 -8.44 14.94
CA VAL A 10 10.99 -8.40 15.37
C VAL A 10 11.19 -9.20 16.66
N ARG A 11 10.28 -9.08 17.63
CA ARG A 11 10.30 -9.88 18.88
C ARG A 11 10.24 -11.38 18.62
N ARG A 12 9.54 -11.80 17.57
CA ARG A 12 9.46 -13.20 17.12
C ARG A 12 10.66 -13.65 16.27
N GLY A 13 11.67 -12.79 16.08
CA GLY A 13 12.91 -13.11 15.37
C GLY A 13 12.88 -12.82 13.86
N HIS A 14 11.85 -12.16 13.35
CA HIS A 14 11.78 -11.79 11.93
C HIS A 14 12.57 -10.52 11.63
N GLN A 15 13.24 -10.47 10.49
CA GLN A 15 13.81 -9.23 9.94
C GLN A 15 12.70 -8.45 9.23
N VAL A 16 12.43 -7.23 9.69
CA VAL A 16 11.33 -6.40 9.17
C VAL A 16 11.85 -5.08 8.64
N GLU A 17 11.55 -4.81 7.38
CA GLU A 17 11.86 -3.57 6.68
C GLU A 17 10.57 -2.78 6.47
N LEU A 18 10.54 -1.52 6.91
CA LEU A 18 9.39 -0.66 6.68
C LEU A 18 9.54 0.12 5.38
N ALA A 19 8.49 0.03 4.55
CA ALA A 19 8.32 0.83 3.35
C ALA A 19 6.97 1.52 3.38
N GLY A 20 6.93 2.78 2.95
CA GLY A 20 5.67 3.51 2.98
C GLY A 20 5.72 4.86 2.27
N MET A 21 4.52 5.41 2.11
CA MET A 21 4.32 6.76 1.62
C MET A 21 3.32 7.49 2.52
N GLY A 22 3.44 8.80 2.58
CA GLY A 22 2.52 9.61 3.35
C GLY A 22 3.01 11.03 3.55
N SER A 23 2.15 11.83 4.18
CA SER A 23 2.44 13.19 4.61
C SER A 23 2.71 13.29 6.11
N GLU A 24 2.69 12.17 6.84
CA GLU A 24 2.94 12.14 8.28
C GLU A 24 4.44 12.06 8.56
N GLU A 25 4.90 12.70 9.64
CA GLU A 25 6.31 12.66 10.05
C GLU A 25 6.80 11.23 10.34
N VAL A 26 5.92 10.35 10.84
CA VAL A 26 6.24 8.94 11.09
C VAL A 26 6.76 8.24 9.82
N VAL A 27 6.28 8.63 8.64
CA VAL A 27 6.74 8.05 7.38
C VAL A 27 8.22 8.35 7.16
N LYS A 28 8.73 9.51 7.56
CA LYS A 28 10.15 9.85 7.39
C LYS A 28 11.08 8.95 8.22
N SER A 29 10.56 8.28 9.25
CA SER A 29 11.33 7.33 10.05
C SER A 29 11.55 5.97 9.36
N TYR A 30 10.77 5.66 8.31
CA TYR A 30 10.92 4.40 7.59
C TYR A 30 12.13 4.45 6.67
N ARG A 31 12.89 3.36 6.61
CA ARG A 31 14.05 3.25 5.72
C ARG A 31 13.68 3.46 4.25
N TRP A 32 12.52 2.94 3.84
CA TRP A 32 12.02 3.06 2.48
C TRP A 32 10.78 3.95 2.42
N ALA A 33 10.98 5.24 2.69
CA ALA A 33 9.90 6.21 2.68
C ALA A 33 9.91 7.12 1.47
N THR A 34 8.72 7.45 0.99
CA THR A 34 8.51 8.62 0.13
C THR A 34 7.52 9.58 0.80
N TYR A 35 8.06 10.66 1.35
CA TYR A 35 7.25 11.73 1.94
C TYR A 35 6.64 12.60 0.85
N ALA A 36 5.33 12.82 0.92
CA ALA A 36 4.61 13.69 -0.01
C ALA A 36 3.51 14.48 0.73
N PRO A 37 3.68 15.80 0.93
CA PRO A 37 2.71 16.60 1.69
C PRO A 37 1.36 16.73 0.96
N TRP A 38 1.38 16.66 -0.37
CA TRP A 38 0.21 16.77 -1.25
C TRP A 38 -0.77 15.60 -1.14
N LEU A 39 -0.41 14.53 -0.42
CA LEU A 39 -1.34 13.44 -0.08
C LEU A 39 -2.49 13.90 0.83
N LYS A 40 -2.33 15.02 1.55
CA LYS A 40 -3.39 15.68 2.32
C LYS A 40 -4.19 16.71 1.50
N SER A 41 -3.99 16.80 0.19
CA SER A 41 -4.72 17.76 -0.64
C SER A 41 -6.24 17.52 -0.57
N SER A 42 -7.01 18.60 -0.41
CA SER A 42 -8.48 18.56 -0.45
C SER A 42 -9.02 18.25 -1.86
N ARG A 43 -8.22 18.49 -2.90
CA ARG A 43 -8.58 18.19 -4.29
C ARG A 43 -8.34 16.72 -4.57
N LEU A 44 -9.42 15.95 -4.74
CA LEU A 44 -9.37 14.50 -4.96
C LEU A 44 -8.43 14.08 -6.10
N ILE A 45 -8.43 14.83 -7.22
CA ILE A 45 -7.58 14.54 -8.38
C ILE A 45 -6.10 14.74 -8.07
N VAL A 46 -5.74 15.81 -7.34
CA VAL A 46 -4.35 16.09 -6.96
C VAL A 46 -3.86 15.01 -6.00
N ARG A 47 -4.70 14.62 -5.04
CA ARG A 47 -4.40 13.52 -4.11
C ARG A 47 -4.20 12.21 -4.85
N ALA A 48 -5.11 11.82 -5.74
CA ALA A 48 -5.03 10.57 -6.50
C ALA A 48 -3.79 10.51 -7.40
N MET A 49 -3.48 11.59 -8.12
CA MET A 49 -2.26 11.67 -8.95
C MET A 49 -1.00 11.61 -8.09
N THR A 50 -0.99 12.28 -6.94
CA THR A 50 0.13 12.20 -5.98
C THR A 50 0.30 10.77 -5.47
N GLU A 51 -0.77 10.10 -5.07
CA GLU A 51 -0.73 8.70 -4.61
C GLU A 51 -0.17 7.76 -5.69
N LEU A 52 -0.62 7.91 -6.93
CA LEU A 52 -0.12 7.11 -8.06
C LEU A 52 1.37 7.33 -8.29
N LEU A 53 1.81 8.59 -8.40
CA LEU A 53 3.21 8.94 -8.66
C LEU A 53 4.12 8.47 -7.52
N VAL A 54 3.72 8.69 -6.28
CA VAL A 54 4.50 8.32 -5.11
C VAL A 54 4.58 6.81 -4.92
N SER A 55 3.48 6.08 -5.16
CA SER A 55 3.48 4.59 -5.13
C SER A 55 4.39 4.02 -6.21
N THR A 56 4.34 4.59 -7.41
CA THR A 56 5.18 4.17 -8.53
C THR A 56 6.65 4.45 -8.23
N TRP A 57 6.98 5.64 -7.72
CA TRP A 57 8.34 5.98 -7.32
C TRP A 57 8.88 5.08 -6.21
N LEU A 58 8.05 4.77 -5.21
CA LEU A 58 8.40 3.83 -4.14
C LEU A 58 8.69 2.43 -4.71
N ALA A 59 7.85 1.95 -5.63
CA ALA A 59 8.07 0.66 -6.29
C ALA A 59 9.42 0.61 -7.02
N LEU A 60 9.72 1.63 -7.83
CA LEU A 60 10.99 1.71 -8.54
C LEU A 60 12.19 1.73 -7.58
N ARG A 61 12.10 2.48 -6.49
CA ARG A 61 13.17 2.52 -5.47
C ARG A 61 13.39 1.18 -4.79
N LEU A 62 12.32 0.45 -4.46
CA LEU A 62 12.42 -0.86 -3.83
C LEU A 62 12.97 -1.90 -4.80
N LEU A 63 12.54 -1.90 -6.06
CA LEU A 63 13.07 -2.78 -7.10
C LEU A 63 14.56 -2.49 -7.37
N ALA A 64 14.95 -1.22 -7.44
CA ALA A 64 16.36 -0.84 -7.57
C ALA A 64 17.18 -1.27 -6.34
N ALA A 65 16.61 -1.17 -5.14
CA ALA A 65 17.26 -1.64 -3.92
C ALA A 65 17.43 -3.17 -3.88
N LEU A 66 16.47 -3.94 -4.40
CA LEU A 66 16.59 -5.38 -4.58
C LEU A 66 17.69 -5.72 -5.59
N ALA A 67 17.72 -5.03 -6.74
CA ALA A 67 18.71 -5.26 -7.79
C ALA A 67 20.14 -4.93 -7.32
N THR A 68 20.30 -3.91 -6.47
CA THR A 68 21.60 -3.48 -5.92
C THR A 68 21.99 -4.20 -4.62
N GLY A 69 21.17 -5.13 -4.12
CA GLY A 69 21.42 -5.85 -2.87
C GLY A 69 21.26 -5.02 -1.60
N ARG A 70 20.81 -3.76 -1.69
CA ARG A 70 20.54 -2.88 -0.53
C ARG A 70 19.31 -3.32 0.27
N LEU A 71 18.37 -3.98 -0.40
CA LEU A 71 17.21 -4.63 0.18
C LEU A 71 17.36 -6.15 0.00
N LYS A 72 17.23 -6.90 1.10
CA LYS A 72 17.17 -8.36 1.03
C LYS A 72 15.86 -8.79 0.38
N ARG A 73 15.87 -9.93 -0.32
CA ARG A 73 14.66 -10.49 -0.92
C ARG A 73 13.67 -10.84 0.21
N PRO A 74 12.49 -10.21 0.27
CA PRO A 74 11.49 -10.55 1.26
C PRO A 74 10.86 -11.90 0.92
N GLU A 75 10.53 -12.69 1.95
CA GLU A 75 9.69 -13.89 1.81
C GLU A 75 8.20 -13.55 1.91
N LEU A 76 7.89 -12.45 2.60
CA LEU A 76 6.54 -11.95 2.86
C LEU A 76 6.52 -10.42 2.73
N VAL A 77 5.54 -9.90 2.02
CA VAL A 77 5.16 -8.49 1.99
C VAL A 77 3.84 -8.33 2.71
N VAL A 78 3.82 -7.53 3.78
CA VAL A 78 2.59 -7.17 4.48
C VAL A 78 2.14 -5.79 3.97
N LEU A 79 1.09 -5.78 3.17
CA LEU A 79 0.54 -4.57 2.56
C LEU A 79 -0.59 -4.02 3.45
N PHE A 80 -0.37 -2.86 4.06
CA PHE A 80 -1.44 -2.09 4.69
C PHE A 80 -2.06 -1.15 3.66
N THR A 81 -3.34 -1.35 3.33
CA THR A 81 -4.02 -0.55 2.31
C THR A 81 -4.98 0.48 2.91
N PRO A 82 -4.56 1.75 3.05
CA PRO A 82 -5.45 2.89 2.87
C PRO A 82 -5.43 3.38 1.41
N SER A 83 -4.29 3.23 0.70
CA SER A 83 -4.16 3.61 -0.72
C SER A 83 -4.22 2.39 -1.64
N LEU A 84 -5.11 2.46 -2.64
CA LEU A 84 -5.25 1.43 -3.65
C LEU A 84 -4.02 1.30 -4.56
N PHE A 85 -3.21 2.35 -4.72
CA PHE A 85 -2.06 2.33 -5.64
C PHE A 85 -0.86 1.54 -5.12
N LEU A 86 -0.73 1.37 -3.80
CA LEU A 86 0.33 0.54 -3.20
C LEU A 86 0.18 -0.95 -3.54
N CYS A 87 -0.99 -1.39 -4.01
CA CYS A 87 -1.16 -2.75 -4.49
C CYS A 87 -0.25 -3.05 -5.69
N LEU A 88 0.00 -2.05 -6.54
CA LEU A 88 0.92 -2.18 -7.68
C LEU A 88 2.36 -2.35 -7.20
N THR A 89 2.75 -1.60 -6.16
CA THR A 89 4.06 -1.73 -5.51
C THR A 89 4.25 -3.13 -4.92
N ALA A 90 3.28 -3.62 -4.16
CA ALA A 90 3.34 -4.96 -3.57
C ALA A 90 3.37 -6.06 -4.65
N HIS A 91 2.59 -5.91 -5.71
CA HIS A 91 2.59 -6.83 -6.83
C HIS A 91 3.93 -6.84 -7.57
N ALA A 92 4.52 -5.67 -7.83
CA ALA A 92 5.83 -5.57 -8.45
C ALA A 92 6.92 -6.29 -7.63
N LEU A 93 6.88 -6.17 -6.30
CA LEU A 93 7.76 -6.92 -5.40
C LEU A 93 7.48 -8.43 -5.45
N LYS A 94 6.21 -8.84 -5.42
CA LYS A 94 5.81 -10.23 -5.56
C LYS A 94 6.35 -10.86 -6.84
N VAL A 95 6.23 -10.19 -7.97
CA VAL A 95 6.77 -10.67 -9.24
C VAL A 95 8.29 -10.72 -9.21
N ALA A 96 8.95 -9.69 -8.67
CA ALA A 96 10.41 -9.62 -8.63
C ALA A 96 11.06 -10.64 -7.67
N THR A 97 10.37 -11.04 -6.59
CA THR A 97 10.97 -11.90 -5.56
C THR A 97 10.23 -13.21 -5.30
N SER A 98 9.10 -13.45 -5.97
CA SER A 98 8.20 -14.59 -5.71
C SER A 98 7.75 -14.70 -4.25
N CYS A 99 7.66 -13.56 -3.55
CA CYS A 99 7.23 -13.52 -2.15
C CYS A 99 5.71 -13.68 -2.00
N ARG A 100 5.28 -14.05 -0.78
CA ARG A 100 3.86 -14.02 -0.42
C ARG A 100 3.44 -12.58 -0.10
N VAL A 101 2.20 -12.23 -0.42
CA VAL A 101 1.59 -10.93 -0.10
C VAL A 101 0.43 -11.16 0.86
N TYR A 102 0.53 -10.56 2.05
CA TYR A 102 -0.55 -10.48 3.03
C TYR A 102 -1.12 -9.07 3.01
N MET A 103 -2.37 -8.91 2.58
CA MET A 103 -3.04 -7.62 2.54
C MET A 103 -3.85 -7.41 3.81
N VAL A 104 -3.66 -6.27 4.48
CA VAL A 104 -4.52 -5.82 5.57
C VAL A 104 -5.49 -4.78 5.00
N GLN A 105 -6.74 -5.18 4.81
CA GLN A 105 -7.80 -4.33 4.31
C GLN A 105 -8.35 -3.46 5.44
N ARG A 106 -8.12 -2.14 5.33
CA ARG A 106 -8.51 -1.15 6.34
C ARG A 106 -9.72 -0.30 5.94
N ASP A 107 -9.86 -0.04 4.64
CA ASP A 107 -10.91 0.79 4.09
C ASP A 107 -11.67 0.06 2.98
N ILE A 108 -12.98 0.33 2.90
CA ILE A 108 -13.87 -0.13 1.83
C ILE A 108 -13.90 0.87 0.66
N VAL A 109 -12.74 1.29 0.14
CA VAL A 109 -12.65 2.11 -1.08
C VAL A 109 -12.86 1.20 -2.30
N PRO A 110 -13.68 1.56 -3.30
CA PRO A 110 -14.37 2.83 -3.50
C PRO A 110 -15.82 2.92 -2.98
N ASP A 111 -16.31 1.90 -2.27
CA ASP A 111 -17.71 1.79 -1.84
C ASP A 111 -18.14 3.00 -0.99
N TRP A 112 -17.35 3.38 0.03
CA TRP A 112 -17.65 4.56 0.86
C TRP A 112 -17.60 5.88 0.07
N LEU A 113 -16.74 5.97 -0.96
CA LEU A 113 -16.56 7.18 -1.76
C LEU A 113 -17.82 7.46 -2.59
N VAL A 114 -18.45 6.40 -3.11
CA VAL A 114 -19.72 6.47 -3.83
C VAL A 114 -20.88 6.70 -2.87
N ALA A 115 -20.95 5.94 -1.77
CA ALA A 115 -22.04 6.03 -0.79
C ALA A 115 -22.10 7.41 -0.11
N SER A 116 -20.95 8.04 0.14
CA SER A 116 -20.87 9.40 0.71
C SER A 116 -21.14 10.52 -0.30
N GLY A 117 -21.40 10.20 -1.57
CA GLY A 117 -21.60 11.19 -2.63
C GLY A 117 -20.35 11.97 -3.03
N ARG A 118 -19.16 11.59 -2.53
CA ARG A 118 -17.88 12.25 -2.84
C ARG A 118 -17.33 11.94 -4.23
N ALA A 119 -17.76 10.82 -4.82
CA ALA A 119 -17.52 10.53 -6.22
C ALA A 119 -18.80 10.06 -6.89
N LYS A 120 -19.03 10.55 -8.13
CA LYS A 120 -20.09 10.04 -8.99
C LYS A 120 -19.59 8.79 -9.73
N PRO A 121 -20.45 7.80 -10.00
CA PRO A 121 -20.12 6.69 -10.89
C PRO A 121 -19.57 7.22 -12.22
N GLY A 122 -18.49 6.61 -12.70
CA GLY A 122 -17.78 7.03 -13.91
C GLY A 122 -16.42 6.35 -14.01
N LEU A 123 -15.65 6.68 -15.06
CA LEU A 123 -14.37 6.03 -15.37
C LEU A 123 -13.38 6.01 -14.20
N ALA A 124 -13.30 7.11 -13.44
CA ALA A 124 -12.43 7.18 -12.26
C ALA A 124 -12.84 6.18 -11.17
N VAL A 125 -14.13 6.06 -10.88
CA VAL A 125 -14.66 5.08 -9.90
C VAL A 125 -14.45 3.66 -10.41
N THR A 126 -14.69 3.41 -11.71
CA THR A 126 -14.43 2.11 -12.33
C THR A 126 -12.95 1.71 -12.23
N LEU A 127 -12.02 2.66 -12.41
CA LEU A 127 -10.59 2.41 -12.22
C LEU A 127 -10.27 2.04 -10.75
N LEU A 128 -10.88 2.71 -9.77
CA LEU A 128 -10.69 2.37 -8.37
C LEU A 128 -11.21 0.96 -8.06
N TYR A 129 -12.37 0.56 -8.61
CA TYR A 129 -12.85 -0.82 -8.50
C TYR A 129 -11.89 -1.82 -9.17
N ALA A 130 -11.34 -1.48 -10.33
CA ALA A 130 -10.34 -2.32 -10.99
C ALA A 130 -9.09 -2.50 -10.11
N LEU A 131 -8.61 -1.44 -9.46
CA LEU A 131 -7.48 -1.51 -8.52
C LEU A 131 -7.81 -2.29 -7.25
N LYS A 132 -9.01 -2.13 -6.68
CA LYS A 132 -9.51 -2.94 -5.56
C LYS A 132 -9.48 -4.42 -5.93
N ASN A 133 -10.12 -4.78 -7.04
CA ASN A 133 -10.19 -6.15 -7.53
C ASN A 133 -8.79 -6.70 -7.85
N PHE A 134 -7.91 -5.89 -8.41
CA PHE A 134 -6.52 -6.26 -8.64
C PHE A 134 -5.80 -6.59 -7.32
N SER A 135 -5.97 -5.75 -6.30
CA SER A 135 -5.36 -5.98 -4.98
C SER A 135 -5.85 -7.28 -4.35
N LEU A 136 -7.17 -7.51 -4.36
CA LEU A 136 -7.78 -8.72 -3.81
C LEU A 136 -7.33 -9.98 -4.56
N ARG A 137 -7.21 -9.92 -5.88
CA ARG A 137 -6.76 -11.06 -6.71
C ARG A 137 -5.29 -11.44 -6.52
N HIS A 138 -4.43 -10.48 -6.18
CA HIS A 138 -2.98 -10.71 -6.10
C HIS A 138 -2.47 -10.92 -4.68
N ALA A 139 -3.28 -10.63 -3.66
CA ALA A 139 -3.00 -10.99 -2.28
C ALA A 139 -3.13 -12.52 -2.09
N ASP A 140 -2.13 -13.14 -1.46
CA ASP A 140 -2.19 -14.57 -1.12
C ASP A 140 -3.08 -14.81 0.11
N ARG A 141 -3.16 -13.81 0.99
CA ARG A 141 -4.08 -13.77 2.13
C ARG A 141 -4.54 -12.34 2.38
N ILE A 142 -5.79 -12.21 2.79
CA ILE A 142 -6.42 -10.93 3.14
C ILE A 142 -6.80 -11.01 4.61
N GLY A 143 -6.27 -10.09 5.40
CA GLY A 143 -6.69 -9.82 6.76
C GLY A 143 -7.70 -8.68 6.76
N ILE A 144 -8.85 -8.92 7.34
CA ILE A 144 -9.91 -7.93 7.59
C ILE A 144 -9.83 -7.50 9.06
N GLU A 145 -10.04 -6.22 9.34
CA GLU A 145 -10.11 -5.75 10.74
C GLU A 145 -11.39 -6.22 11.44
N CYS A 146 -12.52 -6.33 10.71
CA CYS A 146 -13.82 -6.79 11.18
C CYS A 146 -14.53 -7.58 10.07
N GLU A 147 -15.44 -8.51 10.43
CA GLU A 147 -16.25 -9.29 9.46
C GLU A 147 -17.11 -8.42 8.55
N GLU A 148 -17.53 -7.24 9.02
CA GLU A 148 -18.29 -6.25 8.26
C GLU A 148 -17.53 -5.66 7.05
N ASN A 149 -16.21 -5.89 6.96
CA ASN A 149 -15.36 -5.45 5.84
C ASN A 149 -15.17 -6.53 4.74
N LEU A 150 -15.89 -7.65 4.81
CA LEU A 150 -15.91 -8.71 3.79
C LEU A 150 -16.70 -8.31 2.54
#